data_AF-A0A845GHB6-F1
#
_entry.id   AF-A0A845GHB6-F1
#
_cell.length_a   1.000
_cell.length_b   1.000
_cell.length_c   1.000
_cell.angle_alpha   90.00
_cell.angle_beta   90.00
_cell.angle_gamma   90.00
#
_symmetry.space_group_name_H-M   'P 1'
#
loop_
_entity.id
_entity.type
_entity.pdbx_description
1 polymer ?
#
loop_
_entity_poly.entity_id
_entity_poly.type
_entity_poly.pdbx_seq_one_letter_code
_entity_poly.pdbx_strand_id
1 'polypeptide(L)'
;MQSSQLQQNAMTVQRFQAIATELLTKHYGLALNDTQLCEDHVVQQCIGQGYLPYQVVTEHAQEADLDRIDKSAGYGVASKAPLTASDEQDAIARLTQQGSTTAAGLATSAHHQLAAVQQSSAGLPETTLPQSTVAKDLSLAFARWTPEMDTAALKEGWLLSETSDMTIQCQRVDCPDDHEELGLDFTVPQLSGDEEAHRIVREGNEAHHRMARAILKEYSYTEYWQLQNPVNPADVAEWVGLHYKVNYDAEPVPKQAYWRDRYIQAQAQAAQLLEQD
;
A
#
# COMPACT_ATOMS: atom_id res chain seq x y z
N MET A 1 -31.38 3.97 38.18
CA MET A 1 -30.28 4.94 38.06
C MET A 1 -29.18 4.29 37.24
N GLN A 2 -28.71 4.78 36.11
CA GLN A 2 -29.24 5.75 35.12
C GLN A 2 -28.78 5.12 33.78
N SER A 3 -29.62 4.83 32.79
CA SER A 3 -30.18 5.78 31.82
C SER A 3 -29.17 6.71 31.11
N SER A 4 -27.88 6.69 31.50
CA SER A 4 -26.83 7.63 31.05
C SER A 4 -25.96 7.09 29.92
N GLN A 5 -26.36 6.00 29.25
CA GLN A 5 -25.74 5.50 28.01
C GLN A 5 -26.68 5.60 26.80
N LEU A 6 -27.96 5.95 26.97
CA LEU A 6 -28.91 6.23 25.88
C LEU A 6 -28.71 7.63 25.24
N GLN A 7 -27.49 8.15 25.32
CA GLN A 7 -27.07 9.42 24.73
C GLN A 7 -25.80 9.27 23.90
N GLN A 8 -25.48 8.05 23.46
CA GLN A 8 -24.56 7.81 22.36
C GLN A 8 -25.21 8.24 21.04
N ASN A 9 -25.10 9.54 20.74
CA ASN A 9 -25.28 10.20 19.45
C ASN A 9 -26.29 9.54 18.47
N ALA A 10 -27.49 10.13 18.35
CA ALA A 10 -28.39 9.81 17.24
C ALA A 10 -27.63 9.90 15.91
N MET A 11 -27.56 8.80 15.17
CA MET A 11 -26.82 8.74 13.92
C MET A 11 -27.54 9.61 12.88
N THR A 12 -26.88 10.68 12.44
CA THR A 12 -27.38 11.53 11.36
C THR A 12 -26.98 10.93 10.00
N VAL A 13 -27.75 11.26 8.96
CA VAL A 13 -27.45 10.89 7.57
C VAL A 13 -26.01 11.25 7.18
N GLN A 14 -25.62 12.50 7.45
CA GLN A 14 -24.27 13.01 7.19
C GLN A 14 -23.18 12.23 7.94
N ARG A 15 -23.43 11.83 9.19
CA ARG A 15 -22.47 11.04 9.97
C ARG A 15 -22.38 9.60 9.45
N PHE A 16 -23.51 9.00 9.08
CA PHE A 16 -23.55 7.68 8.47
C PHE A 16 -22.80 7.69 7.13
N GLN A 17 -23.08 8.65 6.26
CA GLN A 17 -22.40 8.85 4.97
C GLN A 17 -20.90 9.08 5.13
N ALA A 18 -20.46 9.89 6.10
CA ALA A 18 -19.04 10.10 6.38
C ALA A 18 -18.33 8.81 6.81
N ILE A 19 -18.95 8.00 7.68
CA ILE A 19 -18.41 6.69 8.09
C ILE A 19 -18.42 5.72 6.90
N ALA A 20 -19.51 5.65 6.14
CA ALA A 20 -19.61 4.80 4.95
C ALA A 20 -18.56 5.17 3.89
N THR A 21 -18.28 6.47 3.70
CA THR A 21 -17.22 6.97 2.80
C THR A 21 -15.85 6.47 3.25
N GLU A 22 -15.50 6.66 4.52
CA GLU A 22 -14.24 6.16 5.10
C GLU A 22 -14.09 4.64 4.93
N LEU A 23 -15.18 3.88 5.09
CA LEU A 23 -15.17 2.43 4.92
C LEU A 23 -15.02 2.02 3.45
N LEU A 24 -15.81 2.60 2.55
CA LEU A 24 -15.75 2.34 1.10
C LEU A 24 -14.37 2.68 0.52
N THR A 25 -13.86 3.87 0.82
CA THR A 25 -12.57 4.33 0.28
C THR A 25 -11.41 3.52 0.85
N LYS A 26 -11.37 3.27 2.17
CA LYS A 26 -10.27 2.50 2.78
C LYS A 26 -10.30 1.02 2.36
N HIS A 27 -11.47 0.40 2.37
CA HIS A 27 -11.57 -1.05 2.26
C HIS A 27 -11.82 -1.53 0.83
N TYR A 28 -12.42 -0.72 -0.05
CA TYR A 28 -12.79 -1.13 -1.41
C TYR A 28 -12.32 -0.16 -2.51
N GLY A 29 -11.71 0.99 -2.15
CA GLY A 29 -11.27 2.00 -3.11
C GLY A 29 -12.42 2.76 -3.80
N LEU A 30 -13.64 2.62 -3.31
CA LEU A 30 -14.84 3.26 -3.89
C LEU A 30 -15.13 4.63 -3.26
N ALA A 31 -15.77 5.50 -4.03
CA ALA A 31 -16.35 6.73 -3.54
C ALA A 31 -17.84 6.51 -3.20
N LEU A 32 -18.38 7.34 -2.31
CA LEU A 32 -19.78 7.20 -1.85
C LEU A 32 -20.79 7.28 -3.00
N ASN A 33 -20.51 8.10 -4.02
CA ASN A 33 -21.34 8.30 -5.21
C ASN A 33 -21.39 7.08 -6.15
N ASP A 34 -20.50 6.09 -5.98
CA ASP A 34 -20.54 4.83 -6.75
C ASP A 34 -21.56 3.85 -6.14
N THR A 35 -22.17 4.22 -5.01
CA THR A 35 -23.10 3.41 -4.22
C THR A 35 -24.43 4.15 -4.03
N GLN A 36 -25.50 3.42 -3.68
CA GLN A 36 -26.77 4.04 -3.29
C GLN A 36 -26.70 4.79 -1.94
N LEU A 37 -25.57 4.73 -1.21
CA LEU A 37 -25.41 5.38 0.09
C LEU A 37 -25.11 6.88 -0.01
N CYS A 38 -24.89 7.41 -1.22
CA CYS A 38 -24.90 8.86 -1.46
C CYS A 38 -26.31 9.47 -1.32
N GLU A 39 -27.36 8.67 -1.45
CA GLU A 39 -28.74 9.11 -1.39
C GLU A 39 -29.25 9.20 0.06
N ASP A 40 -29.55 10.43 0.51
CA ASP A 40 -30.04 10.71 1.86
C ASP A 40 -31.23 9.84 2.27
N HIS A 41 -32.14 9.53 1.33
CA HIS A 41 -33.34 8.75 1.61
C HIS A 41 -33.05 7.25 1.87
N VAL A 42 -32.04 6.68 1.17
CA VAL A 42 -31.57 5.31 1.39
C VAL A 42 -30.93 5.21 2.78
N VAL A 43 -30.07 6.17 3.11
CA VAL A 43 -29.41 6.24 4.43
C VAL A 43 -30.42 6.45 5.57
N GLN A 44 -31.45 7.28 5.39
CA GLN A 44 -32.54 7.43 6.36
C GLN A 44 -33.29 6.11 6.59
N GLN A 45 -33.52 5.31 5.53
CA GLN A 45 -34.15 4.00 5.65
C GLN A 45 -33.25 3.02 6.44
N CYS A 46 -31.95 2.95 6.13
CA CYS A 46 -31.00 2.11 6.87
C CYS A 46 -30.96 2.47 8.36
N ILE A 47 -30.87 3.76 8.69
CA ILE A 47 -30.91 4.26 10.08
C ILE A 47 -32.24 3.92 10.75
N GLY A 48 -33.37 4.09 10.05
CA GLY A 48 -34.71 3.76 10.56
C GLY A 48 -34.93 2.25 10.81
N GLN A 49 -34.19 1.40 10.10
CA GLN A 49 -34.16 -0.05 10.28
C GLN A 49 -33.12 -0.51 11.33
N GLY A 50 -32.29 0.41 11.85
CA GLY A 50 -31.29 0.13 12.87
C GLY A 50 -29.98 -0.47 12.35
N TYR A 51 -29.72 -0.42 11.04
CA TYR A 51 -28.45 -0.87 10.46
C TYR A 51 -27.31 0.11 10.76
N LEU A 52 -26.12 -0.44 10.97
CA LEU A 52 -24.87 0.31 11.14
C LEU A 52 -24.13 0.45 9.79
N PRO A 53 -23.37 1.54 9.57
CA PRO A 53 -22.61 1.77 8.35
C PRO A 53 -21.81 0.56 7.84
N TYR A 54 -21.08 -0.14 8.71
CA TYR A 54 -20.27 -1.30 8.29
C TYR A 54 -21.11 -2.48 7.79
N GLN A 55 -22.34 -2.63 8.29
CA GLN A 55 -23.24 -3.71 7.86
C GLN A 55 -23.73 -3.45 6.44
N VAL A 56 -24.20 -2.24 6.17
CA VAL A 56 -24.73 -1.85 4.85
C VAL A 56 -23.61 -1.80 3.80
N VAL A 57 -22.41 -1.33 4.16
CA VAL A 57 -21.25 -1.39 3.25
C VAL A 57 -20.80 -2.84 2.99
N THR A 58 -20.89 -3.73 3.99
CA THR A 58 -20.61 -5.17 3.79
C THR A 58 -21.63 -5.82 2.85
N GLU A 59 -22.92 -5.53 3.03
CA GLU A 59 -24.00 -6.05 2.20
C GLU A 59 -23.84 -5.58 0.75
N HIS A 60 -23.59 -4.27 0.54
CA HIS A 60 -23.29 -3.73 -0.79
C HIS A 60 -22.06 -4.38 -1.44
N ALA A 61 -20.97 -4.59 -0.66
CA ALA A 61 -19.78 -5.26 -1.17
C ALA A 61 -20.01 -6.73 -1.53
N GLN A 62 -20.96 -7.41 -0.87
CA GLN A 62 -21.37 -8.78 -1.22
C GLN A 62 -22.26 -8.80 -2.47
N GLU A 63 -23.19 -7.87 -2.61
CA GLU A 63 -24.06 -7.75 -3.80
C GLU A 63 -23.28 -7.40 -5.08
N ALA A 64 -22.27 -6.54 -4.96
CA ALA A 64 -21.42 -6.11 -6.07
C ALA A 64 -20.16 -6.98 -6.27
N ASP A 65 -20.03 -8.09 -5.53
CA ASP A 65 -18.87 -9.01 -5.53
C ASP A 65 -17.51 -8.29 -5.44
N LEU A 66 -17.41 -7.32 -4.51
CA LEU A 66 -16.20 -6.54 -4.29
C LEU A 66 -15.17 -7.30 -3.45
N ASP A 67 -13.91 -6.91 -3.57
CA ASP A 67 -12.80 -7.42 -2.78
C ASP A 67 -12.21 -6.34 -1.88
N ARG A 68 -11.83 -6.71 -0.65
CA ARG A 68 -11.11 -5.78 0.23
C ARG A 68 -9.69 -5.55 -0.28
N ILE A 69 -9.36 -4.29 -0.53
CA ILE A 69 -8.00 -3.85 -0.93
C ILE A 69 -7.08 -3.68 0.28
N ASP A 70 -7.61 -3.44 1.48
CA ASP A 70 -6.81 -3.25 2.71
C ASP A 70 -6.39 -4.55 3.40
N LYS A 71 -7.00 -5.67 3.00
CA LYS A 71 -6.70 -7.02 3.49
C LYS A 71 -6.44 -7.91 2.28
N SER A 72 -5.19 -8.28 2.03
CA SER A 72 -4.91 -9.47 1.24
C SER A 72 -5.03 -10.70 2.13
N ALA A 73 -5.58 -11.81 1.63
CA ALA A 73 -5.61 -13.09 2.36
C ALA A 73 -4.25 -13.81 2.33
N GLY A 74 -3.15 -13.06 2.28
CA GLY A 74 -1.82 -13.50 1.86
C GLY A 74 -1.70 -13.71 0.34
N TYR A 75 -0.48 -13.62 -0.19
CA TYR A 75 -0.16 -13.95 -1.59
C TYR A 75 -1.02 -13.24 -2.66
N GLY A 76 -1.36 -11.97 -2.45
CA GLY A 76 -2.19 -11.19 -3.38
C GLY A 76 -3.65 -11.65 -3.53
N VAL A 77 -4.09 -12.67 -2.77
CA VAL A 77 -5.46 -13.18 -2.83
C VAL A 77 -6.41 -12.10 -2.31
N ALA A 78 -7.29 -11.66 -3.20
CA ALA A 78 -8.33 -10.67 -2.92
C ALA A 78 -9.26 -11.16 -1.80
N SER A 79 -9.55 -10.31 -0.81
CA SER A 79 -10.25 -10.76 0.40
C SER A 79 -11.73 -10.38 0.39
N LYS A 80 -12.58 -11.40 0.28
CA LYS A 80 -14.04 -11.31 0.52
C LYS A 80 -14.42 -11.22 2.01
N ALA A 81 -13.48 -10.92 2.91
CA ALA A 81 -13.77 -10.82 4.34
C ALA A 81 -14.74 -9.64 4.61
N PRO A 82 -15.83 -9.83 5.38
CA PRO A 82 -16.76 -8.75 5.68
C PRO A 82 -16.11 -7.62 6.49
N LEU A 83 -16.72 -6.44 6.50
CA LEU A 83 -16.34 -5.42 7.49
C LEU A 83 -16.80 -5.84 8.88
N THR A 84 -16.10 -5.33 9.88
CA THR A 84 -16.37 -5.58 11.29
C THR A 84 -16.69 -4.28 12.01
N ALA A 85 -17.31 -4.37 13.19
CA ALA A 85 -17.48 -3.20 14.06
C ALA A 85 -16.14 -2.54 14.46
N SER A 86 -15.01 -3.28 14.39
CA SER A 86 -13.67 -2.70 14.58
C SER A 86 -13.27 -1.79 13.43
N ASP A 87 -13.55 -2.19 12.18
CA ASP A 87 -13.29 -1.36 10.99
C ASP A 87 -14.09 -0.03 11.09
N GLU A 88 -15.33 -0.08 11.61
CA GLU A 88 -16.16 1.11 11.87
C GLU A 88 -15.63 2.01 12.98
N GLN A 89 -15.21 1.43 14.11
CA GLN A 89 -14.62 2.19 15.22
C GLN A 89 -13.35 2.92 14.79
N ASP A 90 -12.51 2.28 13.97
CA ASP A 90 -11.33 2.90 13.37
C ASP A 90 -11.69 4.06 12.44
N ALA A 91 -12.77 3.96 11.66
CA ALA A 91 -13.26 5.05 10.81
C ALA A 91 -13.78 6.24 11.64
N ILE A 92 -14.58 5.97 12.68
CA ILE A 92 -15.07 7.00 13.62
C ILE A 92 -13.89 7.71 14.32
N ALA A 93 -12.84 6.96 14.69
CA ALA A 93 -11.65 7.54 15.30
C ALA A 93 -10.92 8.50 14.35
N ARG A 94 -10.72 8.12 13.08
CA ARG A 94 -10.07 8.98 12.06
C ARG A 94 -10.85 10.28 11.81
N LEU A 95 -12.17 10.19 11.61
CA LEU A 95 -13.03 11.36 11.42
C LEU A 95 -12.98 12.32 12.63
N THR A 96 -12.91 11.77 13.85
CA THR A 96 -12.80 12.57 15.08
C THR A 96 -11.45 13.29 15.19
N GLN A 97 -10.36 12.65 14.75
CA GLN A 97 -9.03 13.26 14.70
C GLN A 97 -8.95 14.36 13.63
N GLN A 98 -9.45 14.12 12.41
CA GLN A 98 -9.48 15.11 11.32
C GLN A 98 -10.25 16.39 11.70
N GLY A 99 -11.40 16.25 12.37
CA GLY A 99 -12.17 17.39 12.90
C GLY A 99 -11.45 18.16 14.01
N SER A 100 -10.54 17.51 14.76
CA SER A 100 -9.71 18.16 15.78
C SER A 100 -8.53 18.93 15.17
N THR A 101 -7.89 18.37 14.13
CA THR A 101 -6.76 19.00 13.44
C THR A 101 -7.18 20.25 12.65
N THR A 102 -8.37 20.26 12.05
CA THR A 102 -8.92 21.46 11.37
C THR A 102 -9.26 22.58 12.36
N ALA A 103 -9.76 22.27 13.56
CA ALA A 103 -9.96 23.25 14.62
C ALA A 103 -8.64 23.84 15.15
N ALA A 104 -7.58 23.02 15.28
CA ALA A 104 -6.26 23.47 15.70
C ALA A 104 -5.52 24.30 14.62
N GLY A 105 -5.63 23.91 13.35
CA GLY A 105 -4.95 24.59 12.24
C GLY A 105 -5.41 26.04 12.00
N LEU A 106 -6.67 26.34 12.34
CA LEU A 106 -7.23 27.71 12.24
C LEU A 106 -6.69 28.66 13.32
N ALA A 107 -6.08 28.17 14.40
CA ALA A 107 -5.51 29.02 15.46
C ALA A 107 -4.11 29.56 15.15
N THR A 108 -3.39 28.96 14.19
CA THR A 108 -1.97 29.28 13.91
C THR A 108 -1.77 30.11 12.64
N SER A 109 -2.79 30.22 11.78
CA SER A 109 -2.72 30.92 10.48
C SER A 109 -2.99 32.43 10.60
N ALA A 110 -2.21 33.11 11.45
CA ALA A 110 -2.36 34.55 11.71
C ALA A 110 -1.01 35.29 11.81
N HIS A 111 0.04 34.81 11.13
CA HIS A 111 1.35 35.48 11.14
C HIS A 111 2.26 35.27 9.90
N HIS A 112 1.75 35.52 8.69
CA HIS A 112 2.56 36.15 7.62
C HIS A 112 1.70 36.77 6.52
N GLN A 113 2.05 38.00 6.11
CA GLN A 113 1.46 38.72 4.98
C GLN A 113 2.57 39.58 4.33
N LEU A 114 2.36 39.98 3.06
CA LEU A 114 3.27 40.73 2.18
C LEU A 114 4.40 39.86 1.55
N ALA A 115 4.63 39.80 0.23
CA ALA A 115 3.98 40.38 -0.96
C ALA A 115 4.35 39.49 -2.22
N ALA A 116 4.04 39.76 -3.50
CA ALA A 116 3.46 40.93 -4.18
C ALA A 116 2.75 40.59 -5.52
N VAL A 117 1.67 41.32 -5.81
CA VAL A 117 1.31 41.97 -7.10
C VAL A 117 1.58 41.25 -8.45
N GLN A 118 0.49 40.70 -9.01
CA GLN A 118 -0.08 40.92 -10.37
C GLN A 118 0.81 41.01 -11.63
N GLN A 119 0.55 40.15 -12.64
CA GLN A 119 -0.39 40.46 -13.74
C GLN A 119 -0.74 39.21 -14.60
N SER A 120 -1.73 39.35 -15.48
CA SER A 120 -2.56 38.28 -16.05
C SER A 120 -2.35 37.99 -17.54
N SER A 121 -2.52 36.73 -17.95
CA SER A 121 -3.02 36.37 -19.28
C SER A 121 -3.74 35.01 -19.24
N ALA A 122 -4.81 34.86 -20.02
CA ALA A 122 -5.76 33.76 -19.89
C ALA A 122 -5.40 32.53 -20.74
N GLY A 123 -5.64 31.34 -20.18
CA GLY A 123 -5.66 30.05 -20.87
C GLY A 123 -6.43 29.03 -20.03
N LEU A 124 -7.41 28.36 -20.62
CA LEU A 124 -8.16 27.27 -19.97
C LEU A 124 -7.29 26.01 -19.90
N PRO A 125 -7.42 25.22 -18.82
CA PRO A 125 -7.26 23.78 -18.94
C PRO A 125 -8.45 22.98 -18.38
N GLU A 126 -8.76 21.93 -19.14
CA GLU A 126 -9.34 20.65 -18.75
C GLU A 126 -9.65 20.38 -17.26
N THR A 127 -10.88 19.92 -17.02
CA THR A 127 -11.36 19.37 -15.75
C THR A 127 -10.65 18.06 -15.41
N THR A 128 -9.56 18.14 -14.65
CA THR A 128 -8.89 16.95 -14.11
C THR A 128 -9.70 16.35 -12.95
N LEU A 129 -9.90 15.02 -12.97
CA LEU A 129 -10.53 14.27 -11.88
C LEU A 129 -9.66 14.33 -10.60
N PRO A 130 -10.25 14.41 -9.39
CA PRO A 130 -9.49 14.38 -8.16
C PRO A 130 -8.99 12.97 -7.86
N GLN A 131 -7.74 12.68 -8.24
CA GLN A 131 -7.02 11.52 -7.70
C GLN A 131 -6.72 11.76 -6.22
N SER A 132 -7.54 11.15 -5.34
CA SER A 132 -7.34 11.15 -3.89
C SER A 132 -6.83 9.79 -3.42
N THR A 133 -5.73 9.31 -3.99
CA THR A 133 -4.79 8.54 -3.18
C THR A 133 -4.26 9.49 -2.10
N VAL A 134 -4.30 9.09 -0.83
CA VAL A 134 -3.39 9.71 0.14
C VAL A 134 -2.01 9.22 -0.24
N ALA A 135 -1.36 9.93 -1.16
CA ALA A 135 0.00 9.66 -1.58
C ALA A 135 0.83 9.57 -0.30
N LYS A 136 1.40 8.38 -0.03
CA LYS A 136 2.35 8.23 1.06
C LYS A 136 3.48 9.17 0.71
N ASP A 137 3.64 10.21 1.51
CA ASP A 137 4.69 11.20 1.29
C ASP A 137 6.05 10.52 1.49
N LEU A 138 6.68 10.14 0.36
CA LEU A 138 7.96 9.45 0.35
C LEU A 138 9.07 10.34 0.91
N SER A 139 8.88 11.66 0.97
CA SER A 139 9.82 12.55 1.65
C SER A 139 9.92 12.24 3.15
N LEU A 140 8.85 11.72 3.79
CA LEU A 140 8.90 11.24 5.18
C LEU A 140 9.65 9.90 5.33
N ALA A 141 9.70 9.07 4.27
CA ALA A 141 10.51 7.86 4.26
C ALA A 141 12.01 8.22 4.20
N PHE A 142 12.37 9.05 3.21
CA PHE A 142 13.75 9.49 3.01
C PHE A 142 14.22 10.50 4.07
N ALA A 143 13.35 11.23 4.76
CA ALA A 143 13.74 12.07 5.91
C ALA A 143 14.34 11.27 7.09
N ARG A 144 14.12 9.95 7.14
CA ARG A 144 14.75 9.04 8.12
C ARG A 144 16.02 8.36 7.58
N TRP A 145 16.29 8.48 6.29
CA TRP A 145 17.43 7.93 5.59
C TRP A 145 18.51 9.00 5.47
N THR A 146 19.71 8.75 6.00
CA THR A 146 20.75 9.78 6.06
C THR A 146 21.81 9.57 4.97
N PRO A 147 22.57 10.62 4.56
CA PRO A 147 23.66 10.47 3.60
C PRO A 147 24.73 9.45 4.04
N GLU A 148 24.91 9.25 5.33
CA GLU A 148 25.78 8.21 5.89
C GLU A 148 25.22 6.80 5.65
N MET A 149 23.89 6.63 5.63
CA MET A 149 23.22 5.37 5.28
C MET A 149 23.28 5.09 3.78
N ASP A 150 23.12 6.12 2.92
CA ASP A 150 23.40 6.00 1.48
C ASP A 150 24.84 5.55 1.24
N THR A 151 25.80 6.23 1.86
CA THR A 151 27.22 5.89 1.75
C THR A 151 27.52 4.47 2.24
N ALA A 152 26.85 4.01 3.29
CA ALA A 152 27.00 2.64 3.82
C ALA A 152 26.38 1.58 2.89
N ALA A 153 25.21 1.84 2.30
CA ALA A 153 24.58 0.95 1.33
C ALA A 153 25.43 0.84 0.03
N LEU A 154 25.93 1.96 -0.47
CA LEU A 154 26.85 2.00 -1.62
C LEU A 154 28.15 1.24 -1.35
N LYS A 155 28.69 1.26 -0.12
CA LYS A 155 29.87 0.46 0.29
C LYS A 155 29.62 -1.05 0.24
N GLU A 156 28.37 -1.47 0.14
CA GLU A 156 27.92 -2.86 0.07
C GLU A 156 27.25 -3.19 -1.28
N GLY A 157 27.23 -2.26 -2.25
CA GLY A 157 26.78 -2.49 -3.62
C GLY A 157 25.26 -2.40 -3.85
N TRP A 158 24.50 -1.85 -2.91
CA TRP A 158 23.04 -1.73 -3.00
C TRP A 158 22.54 -0.32 -2.68
N LEU A 159 21.29 -0.02 -3.05
CA LEU A 159 20.62 1.24 -2.72
C LEU A 159 19.12 1.06 -2.52
N LEU A 160 18.48 2.06 -1.90
CA LEU A 160 17.04 2.26 -1.97
C LEU A 160 16.72 3.26 -3.08
N SER A 161 15.75 2.96 -3.93
CA SER A 161 15.28 3.87 -4.97
C SER A 161 13.76 3.99 -4.97
N GLU A 162 13.27 5.14 -5.42
CA GLU A 162 11.86 5.34 -5.76
C GLU A 162 11.60 4.82 -7.18
N THR A 163 10.52 4.07 -7.33
CA THR A 163 10.01 3.55 -8.60
C THR A 163 9.01 4.51 -9.24
N SER A 164 8.71 4.31 -10.53
CA SER A 164 7.72 5.14 -11.25
C SER A 164 6.28 5.02 -10.73
N ASP A 165 5.97 4.03 -9.87
CA ASP A 165 4.68 3.86 -9.20
C ASP A 165 4.65 4.41 -7.76
N MET A 166 5.64 5.23 -7.38
CA MET A 166 5.79 5.80 -6.04
C MET A 166 5.90 4.74 -4.92
N THR A 167 6.58 3.63 -5.21
CA THR A 167 7.02 2.67 -4.19
C THR A 167 8.53 2.77 -3.98
N ILE A 168 9.04 2.08 -2.96
CA ILE A 168 10.48 2.02 -2.66
C ILE A 168 10.96 0.59 -2.88
N GLN A 169 12.02 0.42 -3.65
CA GLN A 169 12.65 -0.86 -3.92
C GLN A 169 14.08 -0.90 -3.39
N CYS A 170 14.57 -2.10 -3.08
CA CYS A 170 15.93 -2.39 -2.68
C CYS A 170 16.63 -3.13 -3.81
N GLN A 171 17.46 -2.42 -4.57
CA GLN A 171 18.13 -2.97 -5.75
C GLN A 171 19.64 -2.91 -5.61
N ARG A 172 20.35 -3.67 -6.45
CA ARG A 172 21.80 -3.49 -6.62
C ARG A 172 22.08 -2.11 -7.23
N VAL A 173 23.33 -1.70 -7.15
CA VAL A 173 23.86 -0.65 -8.04
C VAL A 173 24.10 -1.27 -9.42
N ASP A 174 23.38 -0.81 -10.45
CA ASP A 174 23.48 -1.37 -11.81
C ASP A 174 24.80 -1.02 -12.52
N CYS A 175 25.34 0.17 -12.29
CA CYS A 175 26.61 0.65 -12.84
C CYS A 175 27.54 1.14 -11.72
N PRO A 176 28.26 0.25 -11.00
CA PRO A 176 29.18 0.65 -9.94
C PRO A 176 30.26 1.63 -10.40
N ASP A 177 30.73 1.47 -11.64
CA ASP A 177 31.76 2.31 -12.25
C ASP A 177 31.31 3.78 -12.44
N ASP A 178 30.01 4.02 -12.70
CA ASP A 178 29.46 5.39 -12.85
C ASP A 178 29.54 6.18 -11.53
N HIS A 179 29.69 5.50 -10.39
CA HIS A 179 29.86 6.13 -9.08
C HIS A 179 31.31 6.53 -8.78
N GLU A 180 32.31 6.09 -9.56
CA GLU A 180 33.69 6.60 -9.42
C GLU A 180 33.76 8.10 -9.80
N GLU A 181 32.90 8.56 -10.72
CA GLU A 181 32.79 9.99 -11.09
C GLU A 181 32.24 10.88 -9.96
N LEU A 182 31.60 10.30 -8.94
CA LEU A 182 31.09 11.03 -7.77
C LEU A 182 32.17 11.39 -6.74
N GLY A 183 33.42 10.95 -6.95
CA GLY A 183 34.54 11.27 -6.05
C GLY A 183 34.49 10.55 -4.70
N LEU A 184 33.88 9.36 -4.67
CA LEU A 184 33.85 8.48 -3.50
C LEU A 184 35.26 7.99 -3.14
N ASP A 185 35.53 7.77 -1.85
CA ASP A 185 36.82 7.25 -1.35
C ASP A 185 36.92 5.71 -1.42
N PHE A 186 35.96 5.06 -2.10
CA PHE A 186 35.82 3.61 -2.22
C PHE A 186 35.18 3.25 -3.58
N THR A 187 35.52 2.08 -4.11
CA THR A 187 34.81 1.47 -5.25
C THR A 187 33.55 0.77 -4.75
N VAL A 188 32.42 1.00 -5.42
CA VAL A 188 31.15 0.33 -5.14
C VAL A 188 31.25 -1.16 -5.55
N PRO A 189 30.91 -2.13 -4.69
CA PRO A 189 30.91 -3.55 -5.07
C PRO A 189 29.87 -3.87 -6.14
N GLN A 190 30.27 -4.59 -7.20
CA GLN A 190 29.33 -5.19 -8.15
C GLN A 190 28.63 -6.40 -7.51
N LEU A 191 27.32 -6.30 -7.30
CA LEU A 191 26.49 -7.43 -6.88
C LEU A 191 25.99 -8.24 -8.09
N SER A 192 25.72 -9.53 -7.88
CA SER A 192 25.25 -10.44 -8.92
C SER A 192 23.80 -10.17 -9.38
N GLY A 193 22.97 -9.57 -8.51
CA GLY A 193 21.56 -9.27 -8.78
C GLY A 193 20.88 -8.65 -7.55
N ASP A 194 19.62 -8.25 -7.72
CA ASP A 194 18.83 -7.64 -6.63
C ASP A 194 18.57 -8.63 -5.48
N GLU A 195 18.50 -9.93 -5.77
CA GLU A 195 18.46 -11.00 -4.76
C GLU A 195 19.68 -10.96 -3.82
N GLU A 196 20.84 -10.51 -4.29
CA GLU A 196 22.02 -10.34 -3.45
C GLU A 196 21.96 -9.06 -2.60
N ALA A 197 21.45 -7.96 -3.16
CA ALA A 197 21.12 -6.76 -2.40
C ALA A 197 20.09 -7.08 -1.29
N HIS A 198 19.02 -7.81 -1.63
CA HIS A 198 18.01 -8.31 -0.72
C HIS A 198 18.60 -9.21 0.37
N ARG A 199 19.53 -10.10 0.02
CA ARG A 199 20.24 -10.95 0.98
C ARG A 199 21.03 -10.12 1.99
N ILE A 200 21.81 -9.15 1.52
CA ILE A 200 22.56 -8.21 2.37
C ILE A 200 21.60 -7.43 3.28
N VAL A 201 20.53 -6.86 2.73
CA VAL A 201 19.51 -6.10 3.48
C VAL A 201 18.71 -6.95 4.46
N ARG A 202 18.47 -8.23 4.19
CA ARG A 202 17.83 -9.15 5.15
C ARG A 202 18.78 -9.48 6.31
N GLU A 203 19.99 -9.93 6.00
CA GLU A 203 20.92 -10.56 6.95
C GLU A 203 21.78 -9.53 7.72
N GLY A 204 21.92 -8.32 7.17
CA GLY A 204 22.72 -7.24 7.73
C GLY A 204 22.20 -6.68 9.06
N ASN A 205 23.14 -6.41 9.97
CA ASN A 205 22.86 -5.91 11.32
C ASN A 205 23.34 -4.47 11.58
N GLU A 206 23.82 -3.77 10.57
CA GLU A 206 24.15 -2.34 10.69
C GLU A 206 22.91 -1.44 10.69
N ALA A 207 23.11 -0.14 10.94
CA ALA A 207 22.03 0.83 11.10
C ALA A 207 21.21 1.04 9.81
N HIS A 208 21.87 1.15 8.65
CA HIS A 208 21.24 1.33 7.35
C HIS A 208 20.41 0.10 6.96
N HIS A 209 20.90 -1.12 7.18
CA HIS A 209 20.10 -2.35 7.00
C HIS A 209 18.79 -2.35 7.79
N ARG A 210 18.84 -2.01 9.09
CA ARG A 210 17.64 -1.92 9.93
C ARG A 210 16.67 -0.84 9.43
N MET A 211 17.20 0.31 9.02
CA MET A 211 16.38 1.40 8.51
C MET A 211 15.73 1.04 7.17
N ALA A 212 16.46 0.39 6.26
CA ALA A 212 15.94 -0.08 4.98
C ALA A 212 14.79 -1.06 5.18
N ARG A 213 14.96 -2.07 6.05
CA ARG A 213 13.86 -2.99 6.42
C ARG A 213 12.65 -2.25 7.03
N ALA A 214 12.86 -1.18 7.80
CA ALA A 214 11.77 -0.39 8.37
C ALA A 214 11.04 0.46 7.31
N ILE A 215 11.78 1.14 6.43
CA ILE A 215 11.25 1.92 5.31
C ILE A 215 10.45 1.02 4.37
N LEU A 216 11.03 -0.09 3.93
CA LEU A 216 10.35 -1.02 3.02
C LEU A 216 9.07 -1.59 3.66
N LYS A 217 9.09 -1.95 4.95
CA LYS A 217 7.88 -2.38 5.67
C LYS A 217 6.75 -1.35 5.67
N GLU A 218 7.08 -0.06 5.76
CA GLU A 218 6.12 1.05 5.86
C GLU A 218 5.64 1.52 4.48
N TYR A 219 6.51 1.51 3.47
CA TYR A 219 6.27 2.11 2.15
C TYR A 219 6.13 1.10 0.99
N SER A 220 6.78 -0.07 1.04
CA SER A 220 6.74 -1.11 0.02
C SER A 220 6.61 -2.53 0.61
N TYR A 221 5.38 -2.89 0.99
CA TYR A 221 5.11 -4.16 1.68
C TYR A 221 5.50 -5.39 0.84
N THR A 222 5.36 -5.32 -0.48
CA THR A 222 5.78 -6.38 -1.41
C THR A 222 7.29 -6.63 -1.33
N GLU A 223 8.08 -5.57 -1.40
CA GLU A 223 9.54 -5.63 -1.30
C GLU A 223 9.99 -6.17 0.06
N TYR A 224 9.37 -5.66 1.14
CA TYR A 224 9.61 -6.17 2.49
C TYR A 224 9.23 -7.65 2.63
N TRP A 225 8.16 -8.10 1.96
CA TRP A 225 7.77 -9.50 1.99
C TRP A 225 8.78 -10.39 1.26
N GLN A 226 9.26 -9.99 0.07
CA GLN A 226 10.32 -10.69 -0.67
C GLN A 226 11.61 -10.78 0.15
N LEU A 227 12.03 -9.66 0.76
CA LEU A 227 13.18 -9.62 1.68
C LEU A 227 13.09 -10.66 2.79
N GLN A 228 11.91 -10.86 3.39
CA GLN A 228 11.69 -11.83 4.46
C GLN A 228 11.47 -13.27 3.98
N ASN A 229 11.00 -13.46 2.74
CA ASN A 229 10.66 -14.76 2.15
C ASN A 229 11.42 -14.92 0.83
N PRO A 230 12.75 -15.11 0.86
CA PRO A 230 13.53 -15.35 -0.35
C PRO A 230 13.00 -16.60 -1.05
N VAL A 231 12.49 -16.44 -2.28
CA VAL A 231 12.06 -17.57 -3.10
C VAL A 231 13.28 -18.40 -3.44
N ASN A 232 13.25 -19.69 -3.17
CA ASN A 232 14.38 -20.55 -3.55
C ASN A 232 14.41 -20.70 -5.08
N PRO A 233 15.45 -20.22 -5.81
CA PRO A 233 15.48 -20.34 -7.27
C PRO A 233 15.66 -21.79 -7.75
N ALA A 234 16.08 -22.71 -6.87
CA ALA A 234 16.07 -24.15 -7.15
C ALA A 234 14.66 -24.76 -6.96
N ASP A 235 13.79 -24.12 -6.18
CA ASP A 235 12.38 -24.49 -6.08
C ASP A 235 11.58 -23.79 -7.20
N VAL A 236 11.76 -24.30 -8.41
CA VAL A 236 11.01 -23.85 -9.59
C VAL A 236 9.50 -24.05 -9.40
N ALA A 237 9.07 -24.95 -8.51
CA ALA A 237 7.66 -25.12 -8.19
C ALA A 237 7.13 -24.03 -7.23
N GLU A 238 7.93 -23.53 -6.28
CA GLU A 238 7.61 -22.34 -5.50
C GLU A 238 7.60 -21.08 -6.38
N TRP A 239 8.61 -20.89 -7.23
CA TRP A 239 8.71 -19.72 -8.11
C TRP A 239 7.57 -19.69 -9.15
N VAL A 240 7.34 -20.80 -9.87
CA VAL A 240 6.18 -20.91 -10.77
C VAL A 240 4.89 -20.88 -9.97
N GLY A 241 4.82 -21.47 -8.77
CA GLY A 241 3.64 -21.44 -7.91
C GLY A 241 3.23 -20.03 -7.47
N LEU A 242 4.19 -19.16 -7.13
CA LEU A 242 3.96 -17.74 -6.84
C LEU A 242 3.46 -16.99 -8.07
N HIS A 243 4.18 -17.11 -9.21
CA HIS A 243 3.80 -16.43 -10.46
C HIS A 243 2.45 -16.91 -11.00
N TYR A 244 2.17 -18.21 -10.90
CA TYR A 244 0.89 -18.85 -11.25
C TYR A 244 -0.21 -18.30 -10.33
N LYS A 245 -0.05 -18.35 -9.01
CA LYS A 245 -1.11 -17.92 -8.08
C LYS A 245 -1.44 -16.42 -8.16
N VAL A 246 -0.48 -15.57 -8.51
CA VAL A 246 -0.69 -14.11 -8.60
C VAL A 246 -1.26 -13.68 -9.95
N ASN A 247 -0.84 -14.30 -11.07
CA ASN A 247 -1.19 -13.81 -12.41
C ASN A 247 -2.13 -14.71 -13.21
N TYR A 248 -2.35 -15.97 -12.83
CA TYR A 248 -3.06 -16.96 -13.66
C TYR A 248 -4.46 -16.50 -14.11
N ASP A 249 -5.27 -15.95 -13.20
CA ASP A 249 -6.64 -15.51 -13.52
C ASP A 249 -6.70 -14.25 -14.39
N ALA A 250 -5.62 -13.45 -14.42
CA ALA A 250 -5.48 -12.27 -15.29
C ALA A 250 -4.87 -12.60 -16.67
N GLU A 251 -4.22 -13.76 -16.81
CA GLU A 251 -3.55 -14.18 -18.04
C GLU A 251 -4.52 -14.80 -19.05
N PRO A 252 -4.34 -14.58 -20.37
CA PRO A 252 -5.16 -15.23 -21.40
C PRO A 252 -5.10 -16.77 -21.30
N VAL A 253 -6.23 -17.44 -21.51
CA VAL A 253 -6.37 -18.92 -21.39
C VAL A 253 -5.26 -19.74 -22.09
N PRO A 254 -4.74 -19.38 -23.29
CA PRO A 254 -3.61 -20.11 -23.89
C PRO A 254 -2.31 -20.04 -23.05
N LYS A 255 -2.08 -18.93 -22.35
CA LYS A 255 -0.91 -18.69 -21.50
C LYS A 255 -1.08 -19.32 -20.11
N GLN A 256 -2.31 -19.38 -19.59
CA GLN A 256 -2.66 -20.22 -18.43
C GLN A 256 -2.29 -21.70 -18.63
N ALA A 257 -2.59 -22.26 -19.81
CA ALA A 257 -2.24 -23.64 -20.14
C ALA A 257 -0.70 -23.86 -20.16
N TYR A 258 0.04 -22.97 -20.82
CA TYR A 258 1.51 -22.97 -20.82
C TYR A 258 2.10 -22.95 -19.40
N TRP A 259 1.60 -22.07 -18.53
CA TRP A 259 2.07 -21.99 -17.14
C TRP A 259 1.75 -23.24 -16.32
N ARG A 260 0.60 -23.88 -16.56
CA ARG A 260 0.23 -25.15 -15.91
C ARG A 260 1.17 -26.29 -16.31
N ASP A 261 1.48 -26.41 -17.60
CA ASP A 261 2.41 -27.43 -18.10
C ASP A 261 3.82 -27.21 -17.55
N ARG A 262 4.27 -25.94 -17.46
CA ARG A 262 5.54 -25.57 -16.80
C ARG A 262 5.58 -25.93 -15.32
N TYR A 263 4.51 -25.69 -14.57
CA TYR A 263 4.41 -26.06 -13.16
C TYR A 263 4.49 -27.58 -12.96
N ILE A 264 3.80 -28.36 -13.79
CA ILE A 264 3.85 -29.83 -13.75
C ILE A 264 5.25 -30.35 -14.08
N GLN A 265 5.93 -29.76 -15.07
CA GLN A 265 7.32 -30.11 -15.40
C GLN A 265 8.29 -29.79 -14.25
N ALA A 266 8.13 -28.63 -13.60
CA ALA A 266 8.95 -28.23 -12.46
C ALA A 266 8.79 -29.20 -11.27
N GLN A 267 7.55 -29.56 -10.93
CA GLN A 267 7.25 -30.56 -9.89
C GLN A 267 7.87 -31.93 -10.21
N ALA A 268 7.81 -32.38 -11.47
CA ALA A 268 8.43 -33.64 -11.89
C ALA A 268 9.97 -33.60 -11.81
N GLN A 269 10.60 -32.46 -12.13
CA GLN A 269 12.05 -32.28 -12.00
C GLN A 269 12.50 -32.24 -10.54
N ALA A 270 11.77 -31.54 -9.67
CA ALA A 270 12.03 -31.52 -8.23
C ALA A 270 11.95 -32.92 -7.60
N ALA A 271 10.94 -33.72 -7.98
CA ALA A 271 10.82 -35.10 -7.54
C ALA A 271 12.02 -35.98 -7.99
N GLN A 272 12.50 -35.81 -9.22
CA GLN A 272 13.66 -36.57 -9.74
C GLN A 272 14.99 -36.22 -9.05
N LEU A 273 15.15 -34.99 -8.56
CA LEU A 273 16.33 -34.59 -7.78
C LEU A 273 16.31 -35.24 -6.38
N LEU A 274 15.14 -35.29 -5.74
CA LEU A 274 14.96 -35.96 -4.44
C LEU A 274 15.13 -37.49 -4.47
N GLU A 275 15.14 -38.12 -5.65
CA GLU A 275 15.43 -39.55 -5.85
C GLU A 275 16.92 -39.85 -6.10
N GLN A 276 17.78 -38.83 -6.17
CA GLN A 276 19.22 -38.96 -6.47
C GLN A 276 20.16 -38.71 -5.29
N ASP A 277 19.62 -38.24 -4.15
CA ASP A 277 20.31 -38.06 -2.86
C ASP A 277 20.03 -39.21 -1.86
#